data_AF-A0A3S0QWY8-F1
#
_entry.id   AF-A0A3S0QWY8-F1
#
_cell.length_a   1.000
_cell.length_b   1.000
_cell.length_c   1.000
_cell.angle_alpha   90.00
_cell.angle_beta   90.00
_cell.angle_gamma   90.00
#
_symmetry.space_group_name_H-M   'P 1'
#
loop_
_entity.id
_entity.type
_entity.pdbx_description
1 polymer ?
#
loop_
_entity_poly.entity_id
_entity_poly.type
_entity_poly.pdbx_seq_one_letter_code
_entity_poly.pdbx_strand_id
1 'polypeptide(L)'
;MKIQNTRQIISGLLIAGLLGTVFTACSKDDDPIDAKANVKFTITVNGADSNDQVDFIVQAGNHDASQYGNPVWKMNGAEQGTENTVEIDVNNFTGNTKTYVFETVKPFNFSSLHVAVSNFDGAPLSVSYKAEVGGNVETNESKSVVAGQNLIKDYSYKAK
;
A
#
# COMPACT_ATOMS: atom_id res chain seq x y z
N MET A 1 38.09 43.06 -72.03
CA MET A 1 39.25 43.24 -71.12
C MET A 1 38.94 42.58 -69.80
N LYS A 2 39.91 41.89 -69.18
CA LYS A 2 39.80 41.04 -67.97
C LYS A 2 38.85 39.83 -68.07
N ILE A 3 39.45 38.66 -67.91
CA ILE A 3 38.81 37.37 -67.57
C ILE A 3 38.98 37.20 -66.06
N GLN A 4 37.99 36.61 -65.36
CA GLN A 4 38.23 35.95 -64.07
C GLN A 4 37.18 34.86 -63.81
N ASN A 5 37.53 33.87 -62.98
CA ASN A 5 37.00 32.50 -63.10
C ASN A 5 36.04 32.07 -61.98
N THR A 6 34.99 31.36 -62.41
CA THR A 6 34.37 30.14 -61.85
C THR A 6 34.11 29.98 -60.33
N ARG A 7 32.95 29.36 -60.05
CA ARG A 7 32.47 28.71 -58.80
C ARG A 7 31.72 29.58 -57.78
N GLN A 8 30.40 29.43 -57.80
CA GLN A 8 29.59 29.29 -56.59
C GLN A 8 28.66 28.06 -56.74
N ILE A 9 28.37 27.39 -55.63
CA ILE A 9 27.50 26.20 -55.55
C ILE A 9 26.16 26.66 -54.95
N ILE A 10 25.03 26.22 -55.52
CA ILE A 10 23.69 26.60 -55.05
C ILE A 10 22.83 25.34 -54.82
N SER A 11 22.04 25.38 -53.74
CA SER A 11 21.33 24.26 -53.12
C SER A 11 20.03 23.83 -53.82
N GLY A 12 19.53 22.64 -53.47
CA GLY A 12 18.19 22.16 -53.83
C GLY A 12 17.67 21.08 -52.86
N LEU A 13 16.35 21.09 -52.62
CA LEU A 13 15.55 20.19 -51.75
C LEU A 13 15.65 18.69 -52.21
N LEU A 14 15.43 17.62 -51.41
CA LEU A 14 14.36 17.29 -50.42
C LEU A 14 12.98 17.08 -51.11
N ILE A 15 12.05 16.19 -50.70
CA ILE A 15 11.93 15.14 -49.67
C ILE A 15 10.75 14.21 -50.13
N ALA A 16 10.54 12.92 -49.80
CA ALA A 16 11.24 11.86 -49.04
C ALA A 16 10.74 10.47 -49.56
N GLY A 17 11.13 9.35 -48.91
CA GLY A 17 10.54 8.03 -49.12
C GLY A 17 10.43 7.24 -47.80
N LEU A 18 9.24 6.75 -47.45
CA LEU A 18 8.92 6.31 -46.08
C LEU A 18 9.37 4.87 -45.78
N LEU A 19 9.97 4.67 -44.60
CA LEU A 19 10.01 3.38 -43.92
C LEU A 19 8.86 3.32 -42.89
N GLY A 20 7.87 2.46 -43.13
CA GLY A 20 6.74 2.25 -42.22
C GLY A 20 7.07 1.26 -41.10
N THR A 21 7.51 1.75 -39.94
CA THR A 21 7.60 0.93 -38.72
C THR A 21 6.23 0.91 -38.02
N VAL A 22 5.57 -0.24 -38.06
CA VAL A 22 4.32 -0.46 -37.31
C VAL A 22 4.66 -0.61 -35.83
N PHE A 23 4.60 0.50 -35.09
CA PHE A 23 4.66 0.46 -33.63
C PHE A 23 3.39 -0.18 -33.09
N THR A 24 3.48 -1.45 -32.69
CA THR A 24 2.46 -2.09 -31.86
C THR A 24 2.47 -1.43 -30.48
N ALA A 25 1.64 -0.40 -30.32
CA ALA A 25 1.46 0.25 -29.04
C ALA A 25 0.83 -0.73 -28.05
N CYS A 26 1.63 -1.22 -27.10
CA CYS A 26 1.09 -1.83 -25.90
C CYS A 26 0.31 -0.74 -25.17
N SER A 27 -1.02 -0.89 -25.07
CA SER A 27 -1.81 -0.10 -24.13
C SER A 27 -1.28 -0.38 -22.73
N LYS A 28 -0.68 0.64 -22.11
CA LYS A 28 -0.63 0.68 -20.66
C LYS A 28 -2.00 1.14 -20.21
N ASP A 29 -2.67 0.28 -19.45
CA ASP A 29 -3.77 0.71 -18.62
C ASP A 29 -3.13 1.46 -17.45
N ASP A 30 -2.96 2.78 -17.60
CA ASP A 30 -2.41 3.64 -16.57
C ASP A 30 -3.47 3.81 -15.47
N ASP A 31 -3.40 2.97 -14.42
CA ASP A 31 -4.18 3.14 -13.18
C ASP A 31 -4.13 4.61 -12.73
N PRO A 32 -5.27 5.29 -12.53
CA PRO A 32 -5.27 6.72 -12.24
C PRO A 32 -4.56 7.00 -10.91
N ILE A 33 -3.42 7.70 -10.99
CA ILE A 33 -2.47 7.90 -9.88
C ILE A 33 -3.09 8.64 -8.68
N ASP A 34 -4.21 9.33 -8.90
CA ASP A 34 -4.97 10.08 -7.90
C ASP A 34 -6.15 9.29 -7.29
N ALA A 35 -6.34 8.01 -7.65
CA ALA A 35 -7.38 7.15 -7.07
C ALA A 35 -7.28 7.11 -5.53
N LYS A 36 -8.42 7.17 -4.84
CA LYS A 36 -8.50 7.09 -3.38
C LYS A 36 -9.64 6.21 -2.91
N ALA A 37 -9.38 5.39 -1.89
CA ALA A 37 -10.33 4.46 -1.32
C ALA A 37 -10.38 4.58 0.21
N ASN A 38 -11.55 4.35 0.82
CA ASN A 38 -11.60 4.06 2.25
C ASN A 38 -10.98 2.67 2.50
N VAL A 39 -10.23 2.53 3.58
CA VAL A 39 -9.55 1.30 3.97
C VAL A 39 -10.04 0.88 5.36
N LYS A 40 -10.28 -0.43 5.51
CA LYS A 40 -10.63 -1.06 6.77
C LYS A 40 -9.76 -2.28 7.02
N PHE A 41 -9.07 -2.30 8.16
CA PHE A 41 -8.39 -3.49 8.66
C PHE A 41 -9.19 -4.07 9.83
N THR A 42 -9.30 -5.39 9.89
CA THR A 42 -9.87 -6.11 11.04
C THR A 42 -8.86 -7.17 11.45
N ILE A 43 -8.26 -7.00 12.62
CA ILE A 43 -7.16 -7.83 13.15
C ILE A 43 -7.67 -8.53 14.41
N THR A 44 -7.37 -9.81 14.58
CA THR A 44 -7.75 -10.59 15.76
C THR A 44 -6.63 -11.54 16.16
N VAL A 45 -6.29 -11.57 17.46
CA VAL A 45 -5.32 -12.51 18.02
C VAL A 45 -5.88 -13.09 19.32
N ASN A 46 -5.92 -14.43 19.40
CA ASN A 46 -6.33 -15.18 20.58
C ASN A 46 -5.20 -16.08 21.04
N GLY A 47 -5.09 -16.26 22.36
CA GLY A 47 -4.07 -17.12 23.00
C GLY A 47 -2.82 -16.37 23.48
N ALA A 48 -2.59 -15.14 23.00
CA ALA A 48 -1.36 -14.40 23.30
C ALA A 48 -1.22 -14.01 24.77
N ASP A 49 -0.01 -14.17 25.31
CA ASP A 49 0.42 -13.68 26.62
C ASP A 49 1.66 -12.77 26.54
N SER A 50 2.18 -12.33 27.68
CA SER A 50 3.29 -11.36 27.76
C SER A 50 4.66 -11.87 27.29
N ASN A 51 4.79 -13.17 27.03
CA ASN A 51 6.01 -13.74 26.45
C ASN A 51 6.07 -13.56 24.93
N ASP A 52 4.91 -13.50 24.25
CA ASP A 52 4.79 -13.46 22.78
C ASP A 52 5.23 -12.13 22.16
N GLN A 53 5.57 -12.18 20.87
CA GLN A 53 5.60 -11.01 20.00
C GLN A 53 4.29 -10.95 19.20
N VAL A 54 3.60 -9.82 19.20
CA VAL A 54 2.32 -9.64 18.47
C VAL A 54 2.20 -8.20 18.01
N ASP A 55 2.90 -7.86 16.93
CA ASP A 55 3.03 -6.49 16.45
C ASP A 55 2.26 -6.34 15.12
N PHE A 56 1.34 -5.37 15.07
CA PHE A 56 0.62 -5.00 13.85
C PHE A 56 0.73 -3.50 13.62
N ILE A 57 1.22 -3.13 12.44
CA ILE A 57 1.33 -1.72 12.03
C ILE A 57 0.40 -1.48 10.85
N VAL A 58 -0.55 -0.57 11.01
CA VAL A 58 -1.42 -0.09 9.93
C VAL A 58 -0.97 1.30 9.48
N GLN A 59 -0.89 1.52 8.18
CA GLN A 59 -0.57 2.84 7.62
C GLN A 59 -1.52 3.21 6.50
N ALA A 60 -1.87 4.48 6.41
CA ALA A 60 -2.52 5.08 5.24
C ALA A 60 -1.73 6.31 4.77
N GLY A 61 -1.89 6.68 3.51
CA GLY A 61 -1.23 7.86 2.96
C GLY A 61 -1.85 8.42 1.69
N ASN A 62 -1.66 9.72 1.50
CA ASN A 62 -2.02 10.45 0.29
C ASN A 62 -0.77 11.00 -0.41
N HIS A 63 -0.88 11.19 -1.72
CA HIS A 63 0.12 11.93 -2.52
C HIS A 63 0.02 13.46 -2.33
N ASP A 64 -1.05 13.93 -1.66
CA ASP A 64 -1.28 15.33 -1.31
C ASP A 64 -1.21 15.58 0.21
N ALA A 65 -1.23 16.86 0.59
CA ALA A 65 -1.14 17.30 1.98
C ALA A 65 -2.41 17.08 2.82
N SER A 66 -3.51 16.52 2.28
CA SER A 66 -4.81 16.44 2.98
C SER A 66 -4.81 15.55 4.22
N GLN A 67 -3.78 14.72 4.40
CA GLN A 67 -3.59 13.87 5.57
C GLN A 67 -3.15 14.62 6.83
N TYR A 68 -2.43 15.75 6.70
CA TYR A 68 -1.80 16.41 7.84
C TYR A 68 -2.79 17.17 8.73
N GLY A 69 -2.53 17.19 10.05
CA GLY A 69 -3.31 17.95 11.03
C GLY A 69 -4.76 17.47 11.22
N ASN A 70 -5.10 16.28 10.72
CA ASN A 70 -6.41 15.65 10.80
C ASN A 70 -6.24 14.22 11.32
N PRO A 71 -7.23 13.64 12.03
CA PRO A 71 -7.25 12.20 12.27
C PRO A 71 -7.16 11.43 10.94
N VAL A 72 -6.45 10.30 10.96
CA VAL A 72 -6.38 9.37 9.83
C VAL A 72 -7.26 8.15 10.09
N TRP A 73 -7.24 7.65 11.32
CA TRP A 73 -7.82 6.38 11.72
C TRP A 73 -8.93 6.51 12.76
N LYS A 74 -9.91 5.61 12.69
CA LYS A 74 -10.76 5.18 13.79
C LYS A 74 -10.30 3.81 14.25
N MET A 75 -10.05 3.64 15.54
CA MET A 75 -9.83 2.34 16.18
C MET A 75 -11.10 1.96 16.94
N ASN A 76 -11.71 0.83 16.61
CA ASN A 76 -12.97 0.36 17.17
C ASN A 76 -14.09 1.43 17.14
N GLY A 77 -14.13 2.23 16.06
CA GLY A 77 -15.07 3.32 15.84
C GLY A 77 -14.69 4.68 16.44
N ALA A 78 -13.72 4.74 17.37
CA ALA A 78 -13.25 5.98 17.98
C ALA A 78 -12.09 6.60 17.19
N GLU A 79 -12.18 7.89 16.84
CA GLU A 79 -11.12 8.61 16.15
C GLU A 79 -9.84 8.66 17.00
N GLN A 80 -8.70 8.42 16.36
CA GLN A 80 -7.37 8.46 16.97
C GLN A 80 -6.73 9.84 16.77
N GLY A 81 -5.45 9.98 17.11
CA GLY A 81 -4.68 11.19 16.83
C GLY A 81 -4.40 11.40 15.34
N THR A 82 -3.51 12.33 15.04
CA THR A 82 -3.18 12.73 13.66
C THR A 82 -2.10 11.86 13.01
N GLU A 83 -1.77 10.71 13.61
CA GLU A 83 -0.77 9.77 13.13
C GLU A 83 -1.33 8.99 11.92
N ASN A 84 -0.57 8.96 10.82
CA ASN A 84 -0.96 8.19 9.64
C ASN A 84 -0.57 6.71 9.72
N THR A 85 0.39 6.40 10.60
CA THR A 85 0.80 5.05 11.03
C THR A 85 0.29 4.82 12.44
N VAL A 86 -0.35 3.68 12.71
CA VAL A 86 -0.73 3.25 14.07
C VAL A 86 -0.23 1.83 14.28
N GLU A 87 0.36 1.58 15.45
CA GLU A 87 0.87 0.29 15.90
C GLU A 87 0.01 -0.22 17.06
N ILE A 88 -0.21 -1.53 17.10
CA ILE A 88 -0.71 -2.25 18.29
C ILE A 88 0.19 -3.44 18.56
N ASP A 89 0.48 -3.65 19.84
CA ASP A 89 1.45 -4.63 20.34
C ASP A 89 0.76 -5.74 21.16
N VAL A 90 1.55 -6.66 21.71
CA VAL A 90 1.06 -7.78 22.52
C VAL A 90 0.20 -7.36 23.71
N ASN A 91 0.45 -6.21 24.34
CA ASN A 91 -0.34 -5.70 25.46
C ASN A 91 -1.78 -5.35 25.04
N ASN A 92 -2.02 -5.01 23.77
CA ASN A 92 -3.37 -4.84 23.24
C ASN A 92 -4.15 -6.17 23.21
N PHE A 93 -3.47 -7.31 23.06
CA PHE A 93 -4.07 -8.62 22.88
C PHE A 93 -4.03 -9.53 24.12
N THR A 94 -3.27 -9.21 25.17
CA THR A 94 -3.31 -9.98 26.44
C THR A 94 -4.62 -9.75 27.22
N GLY A 95 -5.17 -8.54 27.18
CA GLY A 95 -6.43 -8.16 27.86
C GLY A 95 -7.70 -8.79 27.28
N ASN A 96 -8.88 -8.30 27.71
CA ASN A 96 -10.18 -8.82 27.25
C ASN A 96 -10.46 -8.54 25.77
N THR A 97 -9.86 -7.50 25.18
CA THR A 97 -10.00 -7.16 23.77
C THR A 97 -9.09 -8.06 22.94
N LYS A 98 -9.66 -8.92 22.10
CA LYS A 98 -8.91 -9.80 21.19
C LYS A 98 -8.98 -9.37 19.71
N THR A 99 -9.82 -8.37 19.40
CA THR A 99 -10.08 -7.88 18.03
C THR A 99 -9.99 -6.36 17.98
N TYR A 100 -9.31 -5.85 16.95
CA TYR A 100 -9.20 -4.44 16.64
C TYR A 100 -9.64 -4.17 15.20
N VAL A 101 -10.49 -3.17 15.04
CA VAL A 101 -10.98 -2.68 13.74
C VAL A 101 -10.41 -1.28 13.52
N PHE A 102 -9.64 -1.12 12.45
CA PHE A 102 -9.13 0.17 11.99
C PHE A 102 -9.90 0.60 10.75
N GLU A 103 -10.43 1.81 10.73
CA GLU A 103 -11.15 2.38 9.59
C GLU A 103 -10.62 3.78 9.27
N THR A 104 -10.29 4.06 8.02
CA THR A 104 -9.85 5.40 7.62
C THR A 104 -11.01 6.40 7.71
N VAL A 105 -10.78 7.60 8.28
CA VAL A 105 -11.85 8.62 8.41
C VAL A 105 -12.35 9.18 7.07
N LYS A 106 -11.55 9.01 6.00
CA LYS A 106 -11.76 9.50 4.64
C LYS A 106 -10.93 8.66 3.66
N PRO A 107 -11.15 8.77 2.33
CA PRO A 107 -10.36 8.02 1.35
C PRO A 107 -8.88 8.40 1.29
N PHE A 108 -8.02 7.41 1.10
CA PHE A 108 -6.56 7.55 0.93
C PHE A 108 -6.07 6.90 -0.38
N ASN A 109 -4.94 7.37 -0.93
CA ASN A 109 -4.36 6.83 -2.16
C ASN A 109 -3.80 5.41 -1.96
N PHE A 110 -3.14 5.18 -0.83
CA PHE A 110 -2.48 3.92 -0.49
C PHE A 110 -2.58 3.60 1.00
N SER A 111 -2.42 2.32 1.33
CA SER A 111 -2.32 1.83 2.70
C SER A 111 -1.39 0.61 2.79
N SER A 112 -0.98 0.26 4.00
CA SER A 112 -0.26 -0.98 4.27
C SER A 112 -0.66 -1.61 5.59
N LEU A 113 -0.39 -2.91 5.69
CA LEU A 113 -0.54 -3.73 6.88
C LEU A 113 0.75 -4.53 7.07
N HIS A 114 1.47 -4.26 8.16
CA HIS A 114 2.49 -5.13 8.69
C HIS A 114 1.88 -6.11 9.70
N VAL A 115 2.36 -7.35 9.68
CA VAL A 115 2.05 -8.39 10.65
C VAL A 115 3.36 -9.03 11.08
N ALA A 116 3.68 -8.99 12.37
CA ALA A 116 4.75 -9.78 12.96
C ALA A 116 4.25 -10.46 14.24
N VAL A 117 4.03 -11.76 14.18
CA VAL A 117 3.65 -12.57 15.35
C VAL A 117 4.69 -13.66 15.56
N SER A 118 5.27 -13.77 16.75
CA SER A 118 6.16 -14.87 17.15
C SER A 118 5.60 -15.53 18.40
N ASN A 119 5.26 -16.81 18.29
CA ASN A 119 4.90 -17.66 19.44
C ASN A 119 6.18 -18.31 19.96
N PHE A 120 6.58 -17.96 21.19
CA PHE A 120 7.81 -18.49 21.77
C PHE A 120 7.59 -19.82 22.54
N ASP A 121 6.53 -19.94 23.33
CA ASP A 121 6.20 -21.16 24.07
C ASP A 121 4.69 -21.37 24.31
N GLY A 122 4.32 -22.40 25.08
CA GLY A 122 2.92 -22.62 25.47
C GLY A 122 2.01 -23.14 24.35
N ALA A 123 0.85 -22.49 24.19
CA ALA A 123 -0.24 -22.96 23.31
C ALA A 123 -0.24 -22.23 21.95
N PRO A 124 -0.82 -22.82 20.89
CA PRO A 124 -0.88 -22.16 19.59
C PRO A 124 -1.72 -20.87 19.61
N LEU A 125 -1.15 -19.78 19.10
CA LEU A 125 -1.87 -18.54 18.86
C LEU A 125 -2.83 -18.72 17.68
N SER A 126 -3.98 -18.07 17.74
CA SER A 126 -4.93 -17.99 16.62
C SER A 126 -5.00 -16.55 16.14
N VAL A 127 -4.42 -16.32 14.96
CA VAL A 127 -4.23 -15.01 14.34
C VAL A 127 -5.10 -14.93 13.09
N SER A 128 -5.88 -13.87 12.95
CA SER A 128 -6.55 -13.55 11.67
C SER A 128 -6.53 -12.06 11.38
N TYR A 129 -6.46 -11.73 10.09
CA TYR A 129 -6.50 -10.35 9.62
C TYR A 129 -7.19 -10.27 8.26
N LYS A 130 -8.00 -9.22 8.11
CA LYS A 130 -8.74 -8.89 6.89
C LYS A 130 -8.48 -7.44 6.51
N ALA A 131 -8.25 -7.19 5.23
CA ALA A 131 -8.14 -5.87 4.62
C ALA A 131 -9.25 -5.66 3.59
N GLU A 132 -9.99 -4.57 3.77
CA GLU A 132 -11.07 -4.13 2.89
C GLU A 132 -10.70 -2.75 2.31
N VAL A 133 -10.64 -2.65 0.98
CA VAL A 133 -10.19 -1.44 0.26
C VAL A 133 -11.27 -1.06 -0.76
N GLY A 134 -11.85 0.12 -0.60
CA GLY A 134 -12.98 0.56 -1.44
C GLY A 134 -14.25 -0.28 -1.26
N GLY A 135 -14.31 -1.12 -0.22
CA GLY A 135 -15.36 -2.12 -0.01
C GLY A 135 -15.05 -3.52 -0.54
N ASN A 136 -13.95 -3.70 -1.30
CA ASN A 136 -13.49 -5.02 -1.76
C ASN A 136 -12.58 -5.67 -0.72
N VAL A 137 -12.72 -6.98 -0.50
CA VAL A 137 -11.81 -7.74 0.37
C VAL A 137 -10.54 -8.09 -0.42
N GLU A 138 -9.44 -7.38 -0.14
CA GLU A 138 -8.13 -7.57 -0.80
C GLU A 138 -7.25 -8.59 -0.05
N THR A 139 -7.50 -8.82 1.24
CA THR A 139 -6.81 -9.85 2.04
C THR A 139 -7.75 -10.34 3.13
N ASN A 140 -7.72 -11.65 3.40
CA ASN A 140 -8.51 -12.30 4.46
C ASN A 140 -7.80 -13.61 4.84
N GLU A 141 -6.90 -13.55 5.82
CA GLU A 141 -6.14 -14.71 6.27
C GLU A 141 -6.46 -15.09 7.73
N SER A 142 -6.38 -16.39 8.00
CA SER A 142 -6.38 -16.95 9.34
C SER A 142 -5.25 -17.99 9.43
N LYS A 143 -4.52 -17.99 10.54
CA LYS A 143 -3.35 -18.82 10.82
C LYS A 143 -3.38 -19.28 12.27
N SER A 144 -2.80 -20.46 12.51
CA SER A 144 -2.33 -20.80 13.85
C SER A 144 -0.81 -20.72 13.88
N VAL A 145 -0.26 -20.04 14.88
CA VAL A 145 1.19 -19.92 15.10
C VAL A 145 1.51 -20.76 16.33
N VAL A 146 2.16 -21.91 16.14
CA VAL A 146 2.53 -22.82 17.24
C VAL A 146 3.88 -22.41 17.87
N ALA A 147 4.15 -22.89 19.08
CA ALA A 147 5.40 -22.61 19.80
C ALA A 147 6.66 -22.84 18.94
N GLY A 148 7.55 -21.85 18.97
CA GLY A 148 8.77 -21.80 18.16
C GLY A 148 8.58 -21.37 16.71
N GLN A 149 7.41 -20.84 16.33
CA GLN A 149 7.14 -20.32 14.99
C GLN A 149 6.84 -18.82 14.97
N ASN A 150 7.05 -18.21 13.81
CA ASN A 150 6.64 -16.85 13.52
C ASN A 150 5.78 -16.75 12.25
N LEU A 151 5.08 -15.63 12.14
CA LEU A 151 4.25 -15.21 11.03
C LEU A 151 4.60 -13.75 10.75
N ILE A 152 5.41 -13.53 9.71
CA ILE A 152 5.79 -12.19 9.25
C ILE A 152 5.19 -11.97 7.86
N LYS A 153 4.46 -10.87 7.68
CA LYS A 153 3.84 -10.47 6.42
C LYS A 153 3.79 -8.95 6.27
N ASP A 154 4.04 -8.49 5.05
CA ASP A 154 3.87 -7.12 4.62
C ASP A 154 2.88 -7.08 3.45
N TYR A 155 1.84 -6.26 3.56
CA TYR A 155 0.87 -6.01 2.50
C TYR A 155 0.83 -4.52 2.19
N SER A 156 0.85 -4.17 0.90
CA SER A 156 0.69 -2.81 0.41
C SER A 156 -0.49 -2.76 -0.56
N TYR A 157 -1.43 -1.86 -0.31
CA TYR A 157 -2.66 -1.70 -1.07
C TYR A 157 -2.69 -0.32 -1.74
N LYS A 158 -3.29 -0.28 -2.93
CA LYS A 158 -3.65 0.95 -3.64
C LYS A 158 -5.16 1.01 -3.81
N ALA A 159 -5.69 2.22 -3.93
CA ALA A 159 -7.01 2.41 -4.50
C ALA A 159 -7.05 1.92 -5.97
N LYS A 160 -8.25 1.61 -6.44
CA LYS A 160 -8.63 1.19 -7.80
C LYS A 160 -9.87 1.98 -8.20
#